data_AF-A0A812WHB7-F1
#
_entry.id   AF-A0A812WHB7-F1
#
_cell.length_a   1.000
_cell.length_b   1.000
_cell.length_c   1.000
_cell.angle_alpha   90.00
_cell.angle_beta   90.00
_cell.angle_gamma   90.00
#
_symmetry.space_group_name_H-M   'P 1'
#
loop_
_entity.id
_entity.type
_entity.pdbx_description
1 polymer ?
#
loop_
_entity_poly.entity_id
_entity_poly.type
_entity_poly.pdbx_seq_one_letter_code
_entity_poly.pdbx_strand_id
1 'polypeptide(L)'
;MALTQIPFPARLLGKFEAGEVSPSFQAMHASPVRSPASTGGTFSAVTDSPISPTGTKSAFFTASASEKLQLHKAGQCHPCVAFAYRSGGCYKGDSCTHCHLCTATEATARRRQLQEAARRQRKQQKTADQGKMTARILAGEAFWL
;
A
#
# COMPACT_ATOMS: atom_id res chain seq x y z
N MET A 1 -0.47 44.09 38.09
CA MET A 1 -0.10 42.68 37.84
C MET A 1 0.61 42.63 36.50
N ALA A 2 1.94 42.77 36.51
CA ALA A 2 2.77 42.82 35.32
C ALA A 2 3.14 41.39 34.92
N LEU A 3 2.61 40.90 33.79
CA LEU A 3 3.07 39.66 33.19
C LEU A 3 4.28 39.99 32.31
N THR A 4 5.45 39.61 32.81
CA THR A 4 6.73 39.74 32.15
C THR A 4 6.78 38.86 30.91
N GLN A 5 6.97 39.49 29.77
CA GLN A 5 7.10 38.86 28.47
C GLN A 5 8.49 38.21 28.38
N ILE A 6 8.53 36.88 28.35
CA ILE A 6 9.76 36.10 28.25
C ILE A 6 10.28 36.22 26.80
N PRO A 7 11.52 36.67 26.56
CA PRO A 7 12.09 36.73 25.22
C PRO A 7 12.53 35.34 24.74
N PHE A 8 12.09 34.96 23.54
CA PHE A 8 12.53 33.75 22.83
C PHE A 8 14.02 33.82 22.50
N PRO A 9 14.84 32.79 22.79
CA PRO A 9 16.21 32.74 22.29
C PRO A 9 16.22 32.39 20.79
N ALA A 10 16.88 33.27 20.02
CA ALA A 10 17.17 33.08 18.60
C ALA A 10 18.00 31.81 18.39
N ARG A 11 17.46 30.90 17.57
CA ARG A 11 18.10 29.63 17.21
C ARG A 11 19.22 29.93 16.20
N LEU A 12 20.46 29.81 16.67
CA LEU A 12 21.70 29.92 15.89
C LEU A 12 21.64 29.02 14.65
N LEU A 13 21.76 29.65 13.48
CA LEU A 13 21.87 29.03 12.18
C LEU A 13 23.29 28.45 12.03
N GLY A 14 23.45 27.17 12.34
CA GLY A 14 24.68 26.43 12.10
C GLY A 14 24.90 26.19 10.61
N LYS A 15 25.90 26.88 10.05
CA LYS A 15 26.51 26.60 8.75
C LYS A 15 27.10 25.19 8.78
N PHE A 16 26.62 24.27 7.95
CA PHE A 16 27.37 23.06 7.63
C PHE A 16 27.99 23.26 6.24
N GLU A 17 29.32 23.37 6.25
CA GLU A 17 30.17 23.49 5.07
C GLU A 17 30.18 22.20 4.25
N ALA A 18 30.45 22.40 2.96
CA ALA A 18 30.55 21.39 1.92
C ALA A 18 31.63 20.36 2.23
N GLY A 19 31.22 19.09 2.35
CA GLY A 19 32.10 17.93 2.27
C GLY A 19 31.88 17.24 0.94
N GLU A 20 32.70 17.57 -0.06
CA GLU A 20 32.76 16.88 -1.33
C GLU A 20 33.31 15.46 -1.12
N VAL A 21 32.41 14.48 -1.09
CA VAL A 21 32.78 13.06 -1.13
C VAL A 21 32.89 12.62 -2.58
N SER A 22 34.13 12.45 -3.02
CA SER A 22 34.51 11.73 -4.23
C SER A 22 34.35 10.22 -3.99
N PRO A 23 33.70 9.50 -4.92
CA PRO A 23 34.04 8.11 -5.14
C PRO A 23 34.36 7.88 -6.62
N SER A 24 35.63 8.09 -7.00
CA SER A 24 36.21 7.36 -8.14
C SER A 24 36.44 5.92 -7.71
N PHE A 25 35.37 5.12 -7.72
CA PHE A 25 35.47 3.67 -7.66
C PHE A 25 35.42 3.13 -9.09
N GLN A 26 36.60 3.09 -9.69
CA GLN A 26 36.87 2.37 -10.91
C GLN A 26 36.71 0.87 -10.61
N ALA A 27 35.71 0.21 -11.21
CA ALA A 27 35.53 -1.23 -11.08
C ALA A 27 35.02 -1.86 -12.40
N MET A 28 36.00 -2.38 -13.14
CA MET A 28 36.04 -3.68 -13.81
C MET A 28 34.94 -4.01 -14.83
N HIS A 29 35.41 -4.10 -16.07
CA HIS A 29 34.72 -4.56 -17.27
C HIS A 29 34.11 -5.97 -17.08
N ALA A 30 32.88 -6.12 -17.54
CA ALA A 30 32.12 -7.36 -17.56
C ALA A 30 32.60 -8.33 -18.66
N SER A 31 32.82 -9.59 -18.30
CA SER A 31 32.66 -10.83 -19.11
C SER A 31 33.17 -12.04 -18.31
N PRO A 32 32.64 -13.27 -18.46
CA PRO A 32 32.08 -13.83 -19.71
C PRO A 32 30.71 -14.51 -19.58
N VAL A 33 29.98 -14.48 -20.71
CA VAL A 33 28.90 -15.42 -21.03
C VAL A 33 29.43 -16.85 -20.98
N ARG A 34 28.86 -17.68 -20.10
CA ARG A 34 28.85 -19.14 -20.26
C ARG A 34 27.43 -19.63 -20.02
N SER A 35 26.77 -19.98 -21.11
CA SER A 35 25.50 -20.68 -21.17
C SER A 35 25.60 -22.04 -20.47
N PRO A 36 24.63 -22.43 -19.63
CA PRO A 36 24.39 -23.83 -19.37
C PRO A 36 23.50 -24.41 -20.47
N ALA A 37 23.99 -25.49 -21.05
CA ALA A 37 23.35 -26.30 -22.08
C ALA A 37 21.99 -26.84 -21.63
N SER A 38 21.11 -27.00 -22.62
CA SER A 38 19.83 -27.70 -22.51
C SER A 38 20.04 -29.11 -21.98
N THR A 39 19.33 -29.45 -20.91
CA THR A 39 19.00 -30.84 -20.62
C THR A 39 17.49 -30.91 -20.49
N GLY A 40 16.87 -31.56 -21.47
CA GLY A 40 15.44 -31.80 -21.51
C GLY A 40 15.04 -32.69 -20.33
N GLY A 41 14.39 -32.08 -19.34
CA GLY A 41 13.59 -32.77 -18.35
C GLY A 41 12.14 -32.78 -18.81
N THR A 42 11.68 -33.92 -19.31
CA THR A 42 10.26 -34.22 -19.47
C THR A 42 9.63 -34.25 -18.08
N PHE A 43 9.14 -33.10 -17.60
CA PHE A 43 8.28 -33.08 -16.43
C PHE A 43 6.89 -33.54 -16.88
N SER A 44 6.49 -34.67 -16.31
CA SER A 44 5.18 -35.28 -16.51
C SER A 44 4.08 -34.24 -16.34
N ALA A 45 3.07 -34.33 -17.21
CA ALA A 45 1.84 -33.57 -17.14
C ALA A 45 1.15 -33.80 -15.79
N VAL A 46 1.47 -32.95 -14.82
CA VAL A 46 0.57 -32.66 -13.71
C VAL A 46 -0.54 -31.83 -14.33
N THR A 47 -1.70 -32.46 -14.48
CA THR A 47 -2.97 -31.73 -14.62
C THR A 47 -3.19 -30.99 -13.31
N ASP A 48 -2.52 -29.84 -13.18
CA ASP A 48 -2.79 -28.87 -12.13
C ASP A 48 -4.14 -28.26 -12.48
N SER A 49 -5.19 -28.90 -11.97
CA SER A 49 -6.47 -28.25 -11.81
C SER A 49 -6.20 -26.93 -11.10
N PRO A 50 -6.60 -25.76 -11.63
CA PRO A 50 -6.37 -24.52 -10.93
C PRO A 50 -7.13 -24.59 -9.62
N ILE A 51 -6.40 -24.86 -8.53
CA ILE A 51 -6.86 -24.70 -7.16
C ILE A 51 -7.12 -23.21 -7.05
N SER A 52 -8.36 -22.83 -7.36
CA SER A 52 -8.88 -21.50 -7.15
C SER A 52 -8.57 -21.17 -5.69
N PRO A 53 -7.78 -20.13 -5.39
CA PRO A 53 -7.54 -19.74 -4.02
C PRO A 53 -8.88 -19.28 -3.45
N THR A 54 -9.59 -20.18 -2.78
CA THR A 54 -10.67 -19.88 -1.85
C THR A 54 -10.04 -19.22 -0.63
N GLY A 55 -9.53 -18.01 -0.84
CA GLY A 55 -9.17 -17.07 0.18
C GLY A 55 -9.90 -15.80 -0.19
N THR A 56 -10.83 -15.40 0.66
CA THR A 56 -11.53 -14.10 0.71
C THR A 56 -10.56 -12.94 0.89
N LYS A 57 -9.50 -12.89 0.08
CA LYS A 57 -8.63 -11.74 -0.08
C LYS A 57 -9.40 -10.79 -0.98
N SER A 58 -9.91 -9.72 -0.37
CA SER A 58 -10.50 -8.55 -1.01
C SER A 58 -9.97 -8.34 -2.44
N ALA A 59 -10.86 -8.35 -3.43
CA ALA A 59 -10.58 -8.32 -4.88
C ALA A 59 -9.72 -7.12 -5.37
N PHE A 60 -9.33 -6.24 -4.46
CA PHE A 60 -8.59 -5.02 -4.72
C PHE A 60 -7.06 -5.16 -4.59
N PHE A 61 -6.55 -6.29 -4.09
CA PHE A 61 -5.11 -6.54 -3.91
C PHE A 61 -4.64 -7.67 -4.82
N THR A 62 -4.43 -7.33 -6.10
CA THR A 62 -3.99 -8.29 -7.12
C THR A 62 -2.48 -8.34 -7.21
N ALA A 63 -1.93 -9.53 -7.45
CA ALA A 63 -0.49 -9.73 -7.60
C ALA A 63 -0.01 -9.39 -9.02
N SER A 64 -0.81 -9.70 -10.04
CA SER A 64 -0.41 -9.52 -11.44
C SER A 64 -0.47 -8.07 -11.91
N ALA A 65 0.47 -7.66 -12.77
CA ALA A 65 0.53 -6.30 -13.30
C ALA A 65 -0.66 -5.98 -14.23
N SER A 66 -1.13 -6.96 -15.00
CA SER A 66 -2.28 -6.84 -15.90
C SER A 66 -3.56 -6.53 -15.14
N GLU A 67 -3.83 -7.23 -14.04
CA GLU A 67 -5.01 -6.97 -13.18
C GLU A 67 -4.92 -5.59 -12.54
N LYS A 68 -3.74 -5.18 -12.04
CA LYS A 68 -3.55 -3.82 -11.49
C LYS A 68 -3.87 -2.75 -12.53
N LEU A 69 -3.47 -2.96 -13.77
CA LEU A 69 -3.78 -2.06 -14.89
C LEU A 69 -5.28 -2.04 -15.19
N GLN A 70 -5.95 -3.19 -15.20
CA GLN A 70 -7.41 -3.26 -15.39
C GLN A 70 -8.15 -2.53 -14.28
N LEU A 71 -7.81 -2.75 -13.00
CA LEU A 71 -8.40 -2.04 -11.88
C LEU A 71 -8.09 -0.53 -11.92
N HIS A 72 -6.90 -0.15 -12.38
CA HIS A 72 -6.54 1.25 -12.56
C HIS A 72 -7.42 1.92 -13.62
N LYS A 73 -7.54 1.30 -14.81
CA LYS A 73 -8.43 1.77 -15.89
C LYS A 73 -9.89 1.83 -15.45
N ALA A 74 -10.33 0.86 -14.65
CA ALA A 74 -11.68 0.83 -14.09
C ALA A 74 -11.91 1.85 -12.96
N GLY A 75 -10.87 2.56 -12.51
CA GLY A 75 -10.97 3.46 -11.36
C GLY A 75 -11.36 2.73 -10.07
N GLN A 76 -10.98 1.46 -9.93
CA GLN A 76 -11.17 0.62 -8.74
C GLN A 76 -9.84 0.26 -8.06
N CYS A 77 -8.73 0.80 -8.55
CA CYS A 77 -7.42 0.55 -7.98
C CYS A 77 -7.25 1.12 -6.56
N HIS A 78 -6.36 0.46 -5.81
CA HIS A 78 -5.87 0.92 -4.52
C HIS A 78 -4.40 1.38 -4.65
N PRO A 79 -4.12 2.69 -4.60
CA PRO A 79 -2.79 3.22 -4.88
C PRO A 79 -1.77 2.82 -3.81
N CYS A 80 -0.53 2.55 -4.24
CA CYS A 80 0.59 2.30 -3.35
C CYS A 80 1.11 3.62 -2.78
N VAL A 81 1.00 3.79 -1.46
CA VAL A 81 1.47 5.01 -0.77
C VAL A 81 2.99 5.17 -0.89
N ALA A 82 3.73 4.06 -0.82
CA ALA A 82 5.18 4.12 -0.94
C ALA A 82 5.60 4.60 -2.33
N PHE A 83 4.98 4.09 -3.40
CA PHE A 83 5.27 4.53 -4.76
C PHE A 83 4.84 5.97 -5.03
N ALA A 84 3.67 6.37 -4.53
CA ALA A 84 3.10 7.69 -4.84
C ALA A 84 3.78 8.86 -4.10
N TYR A 85 4.37 8.64 -2.92
CA TYR A 85 4.90 9.72 -2.08
C TYR A 85 6.36 9.58 -1.65
N ARG A 86 6.98 8.39 -1.77
CA ARG A 86 8.41 8.25 -1.42
C ARG A 86 9.27 8.46 -2.66
N SER A 87 10.34 9.24 -2.52
CA SER A 87 11.37 9.41 -3.55
C SER A 87 12.05 8.08 -3.91
N GLY A 88 12.25 7.19 -2.94
CA GLY A 88 12.81 5.84 -3.15
C GLY A 88 11.81 4.78 -3.64
N GLY A 89 10.55 5.16 -3.91
CA GLY A 89 9.53 4.25 -4.43
C GLY A 89 9.07 3.15 -3.45
N CYS A 90 8.55 2.06 -4.01
CA CYS A 90 7.99 0.94 -3.26
C CYS A 90 9.05 -0.14 -2.97
N TYR A 91 9.30 -0.43 -1.70
CA TYR A 91 10.25 -1.47 -1.26
C TYR A 91 9.87 -2.89 -1.67
N LYS A 92 8.58 -3.16 -1.93
CA LYS A 92 8.09 -4.49 -2.34
C LYS A 92 8.38 -4.79 -3.82
N GLY A 93 8.74 -3.79 -4.62
CA GLY A 93 8.93 -3.95 -6.07
C GLY A 93 7.73 -4.62 -6.73
N ASP A 94 7.98 -5.67 -7.51
CA ASP A 94 6.95 -6.40 -8.28
C ASP A 94 6.00 -7.22 -7.40
N SER A 95 6.42 -7.59 -6.20
CA SER A 95 5.59 -8.32 -5.23
C SER A 95 4.54 -7.42 -4.54
N CYS A 96 4.54 -6.11 -4.81
CA CYS A 96 3.57 -5.19 -4.25
C CYS A 96 2.17 -5.48 -4.80
N THR A 97 1.16 -5.66 -3.95
CA THR A 97 -0.24 -5.90 -4.38
C THR A 97 -1.04 -4.62 -4.64
N HIS A 98 -0.39 -3.46 -4.49
CA HIS A 98 -1.00 -2.15 -4.71
C HIS A 98 -0.68 -1.60 -6.10
N CYS A 99 -1.48 -0.63 -6.53
CA CYS A 99 -1.30 0.02 -7.81
C CYS A 99 -0.09 0.97 -7.81
N HIS A 100 0.85 0.75 -8.73
CA HIS A 100 1.99 1.62 -9.02
C HIS A 100 1.72 2.57 -10.21
N LEU A 101 0.55 2.51 -10.84
CA LEU A 101 0.23 3.33 -12.01
C LEU A 101 -0.34 4.71 -11.65
N CYS A 102 -0.79 4.88 -10.41
CA CYS A 102 -1.35 6.14 -9.95
C CYS A 102 -0.26 7.18 -9.73
N THR A 103 -0.48 8.38 -10.28
CA THR A 103 0.33 9.56 -9.95
C THR A 103 0.04 10.04 -8.51
N ALA A 104 0.88 10.93 -7.96
CA ALA A 104 0.69 11.44 -6.60
C ALA A 104 -0.66 12.15 -6.39
N THR A 105 -1.13 12.88 -7.41
CA THR A 105 -2.41 13.59 -7.40
C THR A 105 -3.59 12.60 -7.42
N GLU A 106 -3.55 11.62 -8.32
CA GLU A 106 -4.55 10.55 -8.41
C GLU A 106 -4.57 9.70 -7.14
N ALA A 107 -3.40 9.31 -6.63
CA ALA A 107 -3.29 8.53 -5.40
C ALA A 107 -3.95 9.27 -4.23
N THR A 108 -3.77 10.59 -4.13
CA THR A 108 -4.39 11.42 -3.09
C THR A 108 -5.92 11.43 -3.23
N ALA A 109 -6.42 11.73 -4.44
CA ALA A 109 -7.86 11.77 -4.72
C ALA A 109 -8.52 10.41 -4.45
N ARG A 110 -7.91 9.32 -4.92
CA ARG A 110 -8.40 7.96 -4.74
C ARG A 110 -8.39 7.53 -3.28
N ARG A 111 -7.34 7.82 -2.53
CA ARG A 111 -7.29 7.51 -1.09
C ARG A 111 -8.38 8.24 -0.32
N ARG A 112 -8.65 9.49 -0.67
CA ARG A 112 -9.76 10.26 -0.08
C ARG A 112 -11.10 9.59 -0.37
N GLN A 113 -11.38 9.24 -1.62
CA GLN A 113 -12.61 8.53 -2.01
C GLN A 113 -12.79 7.21 -1.24
N LEU A 114 -11.72 6.39 -1.17
CA LEU A 114 -11.73 5.13 -0.44
C LEU A 114 -11.98 5.33 1.06
N GLN A 115 -11.35 6.35 1.66
CA GLN A 115 -11.55 6.68 3.06
C GLN A 115 -12.98 7.16 3.33
N GLU A 116 -13.55 8.00 2.47
CA GLU A 116 -14.93 8.46 2.58
C GLU A 116 -15.92 7.29 2.45
N ALA A 117 -15.71 6.39 1.50
CA ALA A 117 -16.52 5.18 1.35
C ALA A 117 -16.45 4.29 2.61
N ALA A 118 -15.25 4.04 3.13
CA ALA A 118 -15.05 3.26 4.34
C ALA A 118 -15.72 3.90 5.58
N ARG A 119 -15.68 5.24 5.70
CA ARG A 119 -16.39 5.99 6.76
C ARG A 119 -17.90 5.82 6.64
N ARG A 120 -18.46 5.93 5.43
CA ARG A 120 -19.90 5.71 5.18
C ARG A 120 -20.33 4.30 5.56
N GLN A 121 -19.56 3.29 5.16
CA GLN A 121 -19.82 1.88 5.50
C GLN A 121 -19.78 1.65 7.02
N ARG A 122 -18.78 2.18 7.73
CA ARG A 122 -18.69 2.07 9.20
C ARG A 122 -19.88 2.73 9.90
N LYS A 123 -20.35 3.89 9.41
CA LYS A 123 -21.53 4.57 9.94
C LYS A 123 -22.79 3.71 9.76
N GLN A 124 -23.00 3.16 8.56
CA GLN A 124 -24.13 2.27 8.27
C GLN A 124 -24.10 0.99 9.12
N GLN A 125 -22.93 0.39 9.31
CA GLN A 125 -22.76 -0.77 10.19
C GLN A 125 -23.11 -0.42 11.64
N LYS A 126 -22.64 0.73 12.14
CA LYS A 126 -22.97 1.18 13.50
C LYS A 126 -24.47 1.42 13.69
N THR A 127 -25.14 2.04 12.71
CA THR A 127 -26.60 2.23 12.79
C THR A 127 -27.36 0.91 12.71
N ALA A 128 -26.90 -0.03 11.88
CA ALA A 128 -27.50 -1.36 11.79
C ALA A 128 -27.28 -2.16 13.07
N ASP A 129 -26.10 -2.10 13.66
CA ASP A 129 -25.76 -2.76 14.92
C ASP A 129 -26.55 -2.18 16.10
N GLN A 130 -26.68 -0.84 16.17
CA GLN A 130 -27.55 -0.17 17.13
C GLN A 130 -29.02 -0.61 16.96
N GLY A 131 -29.52 -0.65 15.72
CA GLY A 131 -30.87 -1.13 15.44
C GLY A 131 -31.09 -2.59 15.90
N LYS A 132 -30.12 -3.46 15.64
CA LYS A 132 -30.12 -4.85 16.15
C LYS A 132 -30.13 -4.89 17.67
N MET A 133 -29.24 -4.13 18.33
CA MET A 133 -29.19 -4.06 19.80
C MET A 133 -30.52 -3.58 20.38
N THR A 134 -31.12 -2.53 19.83
CA THR A 134 -32.44 -2.03 20.28
C THR A 134 -33.55 -3.05 20.07
N ALA A 135 -33.54 -3.79 18.95
CA ALA A 135 -34.52 -4.83 18.67
C ALA A 135 -34.43 -5.99 19.68
N ARG A 136 -33.21 -6.40 20.05
CA ARG A 136 -32.98 -7.45 21.06
C ARG A 136 -33.51 -7.04 22.44
N ILE A 137 -33.28 -5.80 22.84
CA ILE A 137 -33.82 -5.23 24.10
C ILE A 137 -35.35 -5.23 24.07
N LEU A 138 -35.97 -4.77 22.97
CA LEU A 138 -37.43 -4.74 22.83
C LEU A 138 -38.06 -6.15 22.77
N ALA A 139 -37.32 -7.14 22.27
CA ALA A 139 -37.73 -8.55 22.28
C ALA A 139 -37.62 -9.21 23.67
N GLY A 140 -37.14 -8.49 24.69
CA GLY A 140 -36.98 -9.03 26.04
C GLY A 140 -35.83 -10.04 26.15
N GLU A 141 -34.91 -10.09 25.18
CA GLU A 141 -33.70 -10.90 25.31
C GLU A 141 -32.83 -10.32 26.42
N ALA A 142 -32.66 -11.07 27.51
CA ALA A 142 -31.85 -10.63 28.64
C ALA A 142 -30.41 -10.35 28.20
N PHE A 143 -29.93 -9.14 28.46
CA PHE A 143 -28.59 -8.68 28.12
C PHE A 143 -27.48 -9.29 29.02
N TRP A 144 -27.86 -10.05 30.06
CA TRP A 144 -26.97 -10.68 31.06
C TRP A 144 -27.46 -12.08 31.48
N LEU A 145 -27.15 -13.11 30.69
CA LEU A 145 -27.02 -14.51 31.14
C LEU A 145 -25.73 -15.09 30.53
#